data_AF-A0A1V1VZA9-F1
#
_entry.id   AF-A0A1V1VZA9-F1
#
_cell.length_a   1.000
_cell.length_b   1.000
_cell.length_c   1.000
_cell.angle_alpha   90.00
_cell.angle_beta   90.00
_cell.angle_gamma   90.00
#
_symmetry.space_group_name_H-M   'P 1'
#
loop_
_entity.id
_entity.type
_entity.pdbx_description
1 polymer ?
#
loop_
_entity_poly.entity_id
_entity_poly.type
_entity_poly.pdbx_seq_one_letter_code
_entity_poly.pdbx_strand_id
1 'polypeptide(L)'
;MPRTPAWQETGMRHVTGVLVRGTVGALLTTALLSGCGGGGSDDPPESKGSSKDDLIEMHEALDEVGDLIDAAGDGAGDYQGVVNGVREKDPAAVLTDPTIDAALAEQQEREDARDEAITELGEMPGMDDPDVASAYQEFATAAEKMFAFQDGYNASMPEFLRALDVCVKIFDVKVDLGPLMALPGAYQTEWLAQHRKLTKPCEARLDPLADSGNYRIREYVESTHRLIAERNNAMSDIGYTDASMDKALKALKHANESYVARQKKITAFSDELGKISAVDEYQALHAVFEDKLGLVEGDAAPSESPSGSPSSS
;
A
#
# COMPACT_ATOMS: atom_id res chain seq x y z
N MET A 1 19.04 -16.89 20.65
CA MET A 1 19.36 -15.54 20.14
C MET A 1 18.20 -15.13 19.25
N PRO A 2 17.35 -14.19 19.67
CA PRO A 2 16.26 -13.72 18.82
C PRO A 2 16.85 -12.92 17.65
N ARG A 3 16.29 -13.10 16.46
CA ARG A 3 16.50 -12.19 15.33
C ARG A 3 15.34 -11.20 15.36
N THR A 4 15.64 -9.91 15.33
CA THR A 4 14.66 -8.86 15.04
C THR A 4 14.03 -9.10 13.66
N PRO A 5 12.74 -8.81 13.46
CA PRO A 5 12.13 -8.86 12.13
C PRO A 5 12.72 -7.76 11.23
N ALA A 6 13.16 -8.13 10.03
CA ALA A 6 13.87 -7.24 9.10
C ALA A 6 13.00 -6.18 8.40
N TRP A 7 11.80 -5.87 8.94
CA TRP A 7 10.86 -4.90 8.37
C TRP A 7 11.01 -3.49 9.00
N GLN A 8 11.84 -3.34 10.03
CA GLN A 8 11.98 -2.10 10.83
C GLN A 8 13.14 -1.18 10.40
N GLU A 9 13.94 -1.53 9.39
CA GLU A 9 15.23 -0.86 9.11
C GLU A 9 15.36 -0.13 7.75
N THR A 10 14.34 -0.12 6.87
CA THR A 10 14.51 0.34 5.47
C THR A 10 13.41 1.22 4.87
N GLY A 11 12.66 1.98 5.66
CA GLY A 11 11.70 2.98 5.13
C GLY A 11 11.37 4.06 6.16
N MET A 12 11.28 5.32 5.71
CA MET A 12 10.84 6.49 6.50
C MET A 12 11.69 6.84 7.74
N ARG A 13 13.00 6.55 7.73
CA ARG A 13 13.98 7.32 8.52
C ARG A 13 15.11 7.81 7.62
N HIS A 14 15.20 9.13 7.49
CA HIS A 14 16.09 9.91 6.60
C HIS A 14 15.62 10.11 5.15
N VAL A 15 14.65 11.01 4.95
CA VAL A 15 14.59 11.86 3.75
C VAL A 15 14.66 13.34 4.16
N THR A 16 15.66 13.69 4.97
CA THR A 16 16.14 15.06 5.11
C THR A 16 17.50 15.17 4.42
N GLY A 17 17.51 15.76 3.22
CA GLY A 17 18.73 16.19 2.53
C GLY A 17 19.43 15.18 1.62
N VAL A 18 18.80 14.81 0.49
CA VAL A 18 19.54 14.42 -0.72
C VAL A 18 18.96 15.14 -1.94
N LEU A 19 19.64 16.21 -2.38
CA LEU A 19 19.38 16.88 -3.65
C LEU A 19 19.65 15.94 -4.83
N VAL A 20 18.59 15.37 -5.41
CA VAL A 20 18.66 14.69 -6.71
C VAL A 20 18.36 15.71 -7.81
N ARG A 21 19.42 16.32 -8.36
CA ARG A 21 19.32 17.19 -9.55
C ARG A 21 18.91 16.40 -10.79
N GLY A 22 17.61 16.20 -10.98
CA GLY A 22 17.01 15.69 -12.21
C GLY A 22 16.75 16.83 -13.19
N THR A 23 17.50 16.91 -14.29
CA THR A 23 17.23 17.89 -15.37
C THR A 23 16.01 17.48 -16.19
N VAL A 24 14.85 18.05 -15.90
CA VAL A 24 13.66 17.95 -16.76
C VAL A 24 13.73 19.05 -17.82
N GLY A 25 13.88 18.63 -19.08
CA GLY A 25 13.99 19.55 -20.21
C GLY A 25 12.64 20.13 -20.63
N ALA A 26 12.56 21.46 -20.72
CA ALA A 26 11.36 22.15 -21.22
C ALA A 26 11.04 21.76 -22.67
N LEU A 27 9.77 21.42 -22.94
CA LEU A 27 9.23 21.31 -24.30
C LEU A 27 7.93 22.11 -24.42
N LEU A 28 8.11 23.39 -24.71
CA LEU A 28 7.08 24.38 -24.94
C LEU A 28 6.88 24.51 -26.46
N THR A 29 5.68 24.28 -27.02
CA THR A 29 5.29 24.83 -28.34
C THR A 29 3.78 24.82 -28.65
N THR A 30 3.18 26.01 -28.59
CA THR A 30 2.14 26.57 -29.50
C THR A 30 0.86 25.79 -29.91
N ALA A 31 -0.25 26.09 -29.22
CA ALA A 31 -1.31 27.06 -29.59
C ALA A 31 -1.97 27.11 -31.01
N LEU A 32 -3.19 27.71 -31.02
CA LEU A 32 -4.02 28.24 -32.15
C LEU A 32 -4.89 27.20 -32.91
N LEU A 33 -6.15 27.43 -33.34
CA LEU A 33 -7.10 28.58 -33.48
C LEU A 33 -8.55 28.02 -33.27
N SER A 34 -9.68 28.73 -33.09
CA SER A 34 -10.04 30.17 -32.97
C SER A 34 -11.51 30.32 -32.51
N GLY A 35 -11.90 31.47 -31.93
CA GLY A 35 -13.31 31.87 -31.75
C GLY A 35 -13.46 33.40 -31.71
N CYS A 36 -14.26 33.97 -32.61
CA CYS A 36 -14.40 35.43 -32.78
C CYS A 36 -15.86 35.86 -32.53
N GLY A 37 -16.08 36.83 -31.64
CA GLY A 37 -17.39 37.49 -31.52
C GLY A 37 -17.62 38.25 -30.21
N GLY A 38 -18.14 39.48 -30.33
CA GLY A 38 -18.81 40.20 -29.24
C GLY A 38 -17.91 41.21 -28.51
N GLY A 39 -18.03 42.49 -28.88
CA GLY A 39 -17.44 43.58 -28.11
C GLY A 39 -18.32 43.94 -26.91
N GLY A 40 -17.79 43.72 -25.71
CA GLY A 40 -18.25 44.32 -24.46
C GLY A 40 -16.99 44.69 -23.67
N SER A 41 -16.82 45.98 -23.35
CA SER A 41 -15.74 46.45 -22.50
C SER A 41 -16.15 46.31 -21.04
N ASP A 42 -16.33 45.06 -20.62
CA ASP A 42 -16.23 44.68 -19.22
C ASP A 42 -14.78 44.20 -19.04
N ASP A 43 -14.04 44.81 -18.12
CA ASP A 43 -12.73 44.29 -17.75
C ASP A 43 -12.91 42.81 -17.35
N PRO A 44 -12.07 41.88 -17.85
CA PRO A 44 -12.15 40.50 -17.38
C PRO A 44 -11.99 40.51 -15.87
N PRO A 45 -12.85 39.83 -15.10
CA PRO A 45 -12.70 39.80 -13.65
C PRO A 45 -11.28 39.35 -13.36
N GLU A 46 -10.53 40.17 -12.62
CA GLU A 46 -9.20 39.78 -12.16
C GLU A 46 -9.34 38.41 -11.52
N SER A 47 -8.73 37.39 -12.14
CA SER A 47 -8.57 36.10 -11.50
C SER A 47 -7.73 36.37 -10.26
N LYS A 48 -8.41 36.43 -9.11
CA LYS A 48 -7.76 36.45 -7.81
C LYS A 48 -7.07 35.11 -7.66
N GLY A 49 -5.88 34.98 -8.23
CA GLY A 49 -4.96 33.94 -7.81
C GLY A 49 -4.65 34.13 -6.33
N SER A 50 -4.34 33.04 -5.65
CA SER A 50 -4.02 33.02 -4.23
C SER A 50 -3.01 34.12 -3.88
N SER A 51 -3.23 34.82 -2.77
CA SER A 51 -2.26 35.78 -2.29
C SER A 51 -1.01 35.05 -1.79
N LYS A 52 0.10 35.79 -1.66
CA LYS A 52 1.32 35.20 -1.10
C LYS A 52 1.11 34.69 0.33
N ASP A 53 0.24 35.34 1.10
CA ASP A 53 -0.04 34.94 2.48
C ASP A 53 -0.84 33.62 2.51
N ASP A 54 -1.83 33.46 1.62
CA ASP A 54 -2.59 32.20 1.46
C ASP A 54 -1.67 31.02 1.08
N LEU A 55 -0.66 31.27 0.23
CA LEU A 55 0.33 30.27 -0.19
C LEU A 55 1.34 29.92 0.92
N ILE A 56 1.62 30.83 1.85
CA ILE A 56 2.47 30.55 3.03
C ILE A 56 1.68 29.68 4.01
N GLU A 57 0.46 30.08 4.35
CA GLU A 57 -0.41 29.34 5.28
C GLU A 57 -0.63 27.89 4.79
N MET A 58 -0.86 27.72 3.48
CA MET A 58 -1.04 26.41 2.87
C MET A 58 0.26 25.58 2.79
N HIS A 59 1.44 26.21 2.70
CA HIS A 59 2.73 25.50 2.76
C HIS A 59 3.03 25.02 4.19
N GLU A 60 2.72 25.84 5.20
CA GLU A 60 2.82 25.45 6.61
C GLU A 60 1.86 24.28 6.94
N ALA A 61 0.63 24.30 6.42
CA ALA A 61 -0.32 23.19 6.56
C ALA A 61 0.12 21.91 5.82
N LEU A 62 0.83 22.02 4.69
CA LEU A 62 1.42 20.86 4.01
C LEU A 62 2.50 20.18 4.87
N ASP A 63 3.35 20.95 5.55
CA ASP A 63 4.35 20.40 6.47
C ASP A 63 3.69 19.68 7.66
N GLU A 64 2.58 20.20 8.20
CA GLU A 64 1.78 19.52 9.24
C GLU A 64 1.14 18.21 8.72
N VAL A 65 0.63 18.21 7.48
CA VAL A 65 0.20 16.97 6.80
C VAL A 65 1.35 15.96 6.72
N GLY A 66 2.58 16.39 6.41
CA GLY A 66 3.78 15.54 6.41
C GLY A 66 4.03 14.88 7.77
N ASP A 67 4.02 15.67 8.84
CA ASP A 67 4.20 15.18 10.22
C ASP A 67 3.10 14.18 10.63
N LEU A 68 1.84 14.41 10.22
CA LEU A 68 0.72 13.52 10.49
C LEU A 68 0.80 12.19 9.70
N ILE A 69 1.29 12.23 8.46
CA ILE A 69 1.56 11.02 7.66
C ILE A 69 2.61 10.14 8.34
N ASP A 70 3.73 10.73 8.79
CA ASP A 70 4.77 10.03 9.55
C ASP A 70 4.22 9.49 10.88
N ALA A 71 3.41 10.28 11.61
CA ALA A 71 2.79 9.86 12.87
C ALA A 71 1.82 8.67 12.71
N ALA A 72 1.02 8.65 11.64
CA ALA A 72 0.15 7.52 11.29
C ALA A 72 0.98 6.29 10.83
N GLY A 73 2.09 6.51 10.12
CA GLY A 73 3.05 5.47 9.74
C GLY A 73 3.70 4.78 10.95
N ASP A 74 4.21 5.55 11.91
CA ASP A 74 4.76 5.04 13.17
C ASP A 74 3.66 4.33 13.99
N GLY A 75 2.44 4.89 14.06
CA GLY A 75 1.29 4.28 14.74
C GLY A 75 0.89 2.92 14.17
N ALA A 76 0.90 2.77 12.84
CA ALA A 76 0.71 1.49 12.16
C ALA A 76 1.84 0.50 12.53
N GLY A 77 3.09 0.96 12.62
CA GLY A 77 4.23 0.16 13.08
C GLY A 77 4.06 -0.38 14.51
N ASP A 78 3.62 0.48 15.43
CA ASP A 78 3.35 0.12 16.82
C ASP A 78 2.19 -0.90 16.95
N TYR A 79 1.08 -0.65 16.25
CA TYR A 79 -0.06 -1.59 16.18
C TYR A 79 0.36 -2.96 15.65
N GLN A 80 1.08 -2.99 14.51
CA GLN A 80 1.60 -4.24 13.94
C GLN A 80 2.54 -4.95 14.93
N GLY A 81 3.30 -4.21 15.74
CA GLY A 81 4.09 -4.72 16.85
C GLY A 81 3.25 -5.41 17.92
N VAL A 82 2.14 -4.79 18.36
CA VAL A 82 1.19 -5.37 19.33
C VAL A 82 0.56 -6.65 18.79
N VAL A 83 -0.01 -6.63 17.59
CA VAL A 83 -0.66 -7.80 16.97
C VAL A 83 0.31 -8.98 16.84
N ASN A 84 1.52 -8.74 16.34
CA ASN A 84 2.54 -9.80 16.24
C ASN A 84 2.99 -10.29 17.64
N GLY A 85 3.14 -9.39 18.61
CA GLY A 85 3.53 -9.72 19.99
C GLY A 85 2.46 -10.51 20.77
N VAL A 86 1.18 -10.38 20.43
CA VAL A 86 0.10 -11.26 20.90
C VAL A 86 0.19 -12.61 20.17
N ARG A 87 0.29 -12.60 18.83
CA ARG A 87 0.34 -13.81 18.00
C ARG A 87 1.50 -14.74 18.34
N GLU A 88 2.68 -14.22 18.66
CA GLU A 88 3.83 -15.04 19.05
C GLU A 88 3.58 -15.81 20.36
N LYS A 89 2.80 -15.22 21.29
CA LYS A 89 2.46 -15.83 22.59
C LYS A 89 1.29 -16.80 22.48
N ASP A 90 0.22 -16.38 21.82
CA ASP A 90 -0.96 -17.21 21.54
C ASP A 90 -1.62 -16.81 20.20
N PRO A 91 -1.39 -17.58 19.12
CA PRO A 91 -2.03 -17.36 17.82
C PRO A 91 -3.57 -17.47 17.83
N ALA A 92 -4.19 -17.97 18.89
CA ALA A 92 -5.65 -17.99 19.05
C ALA A 92 -6.20 -16.72 19.71
N ALA A 93 -5.39 -16.01 20.51
CA ALA A 93 -5.80 -14.80 21.22
C ALA A 93 -5.89 -13.55 20.32
N VAL A 94 -5.26 -13.58 19.14
CA VAL A 94 -5.17 -12.46 18.16
C VAL A 94 -6.50 -11.78 17.83
N LEU A 95 -7.63 -12.47 17.99
CA LEU A 95 -8.98 -11.93 17.68
C LEU A 95 -9.81 -11.54 18.91
N THR A 96 -9.21 -11.62 20.09
CA THR A 96 -9.91 -11.49 21.39
C THR A 96 -9.07 -10.79 22.47
N ASP A 97 -7.82 -10.45 22.16
CA ASP A 97 -6.94 -9.75 23.08
C ASP A 97 -7.25 -8.25 23.05
N PRO A 98 -7.74 -7.65 24.14
CA PRO A 98 -8.17 -6.25 24.16
C PRO A 98 -7.02 -5.26 23.96
N THR A 99 -5.76 -5.70 24.03
CA THR A 99 -4.61 -4.84 23.68
C THR A 99 -4.53 -4.57 22.17
N ILE A 100 -5.05 -5.48 21.34
CA ILE A 100 -5.16 -5.26 19.89
C ILE A 100 -6.26 -4.24 19.58
N ASP A 101 -7.41 -4.35 20.25
CA ASP A 101 -8.52 -3.39 20.07
C ASP A 101 -8.10 -1.97 20.50
N ALA A 102 -7.38 -1.85 21.62
CA ALA A 102 -6.85 -0.56 22.08
C ALA A 102 -5.82 0.03 21.11
N ALA A 103 -4.85 -0.78 20.66
CA ALA A 103 -3.83 -0.33 19.73
C ALA A 103 -4.40 0.02 18.34
N LEU A 104 -5.48 -0.65 17.91
CA LEU A 104 -6.18 -0.31 16.67
C LEU A 104 -6.87 1.06 16.79
N ALA A 105 -7.51 1.33 17.92
CA ALA A 105 -8.15 2.63 18.18
C ALA A 105 -7.12 3.77 18.23
N GLU A 106 -5.97 3.57 18.88
CA GLU A 106 -4.85 4.54 18.90
C GLU A 106 -4.22 4.78 17.51
N GLN A 107 -4.25 3.78 16.62
CA GLN A 107 -3.84 3.93 15.23
C GLN A 107 -4.90 4.71 14.43
N GLN A 108 -6.17 4.36 14.58
CA GLN A 108 -7.29 5.01 13.88
C GLN A 108 -7.40 6.50 14.21
N GLU A 109 -7.18 6.91 15.45
CA GLU A 109 -7.13 8.34 15.84
C GLU A 109 -6.07 9.13 15.03
N ARG A 110 -4.97 8.48 14.63
CA ARG A 110 -3.91 9.11 13.80
C ARG A 110 -4.23 9.06 12.31
N GLU A 111 -4.89 8.00 11.85
CA GLU A 111 -5.39 7.89 10.47
C GLU A 111 -6.46 8.96 10.21
N ASP A 112 -7.42 9.11 11.13
CA ASP A 112 -8.48 10.12 11.09
C ASP A 112 -7.88 11.54 11.06
N ALA A 113 -6.93 11.86 11.96
CA ALA A 113 -6.28 13.18 12.01
C ALA A 113 -5.49 13.52 10.73
N ARG A 114 -4.78 12.53 10.16
CA ARG A 114 -4.06 12.66 8.88
C ARG A 114 -5.04 12.94 7.73
N ASP A 115 -6.16 12.23 7.67
CA ASP A 115 -7.14 12.35 6.59
C ASP A 115 -7.97 13.64 6.70
N GLU A 116 -8.25 14.11 7.92
CA GLU A 116 -8.82 15.42 8.20
C GLU A 116 -7.88 16.53 7.69
N ALA A 117 -6.61 16.53 8.09
CA ALA A 117 -5.63 17.54 7.67
C ALA A 117 -5.41 17.58 6.13
N ILE A 118 -5.38 16.42 5.46
CA ILE A 118 -5.32 16.37 3.98
C ILE A 118 -6.58 16.99 3.38
N THR A 119 -7.76 16.72 3.94
CA THR A 119 -9.02 17.30 3.48
C THR A 119 -9.04 18.82 3.67
N GLU A 120 -8.64 19.31 4.85
CA GLU A 120 -8.56 20.74 5.16
C GLU A 120 -7.58 21.46 4.25
N LEU A 121 -6.39 20.90 4.00
CA LEU A 121 -5.41 21.40 3.02
C LEU A 121 -6.07 21.57 1.64
N GLY A 122 -6.92 20.62 1.25
CA GLY A 122 -7.73 20.64 0.02
C GLY A 122 -8.75 21.77 -0.09
N GLU A 123 -9.13 22.41 1.02
CA GLU A 123 -10.14 23.48 1.09
C GLU A 123 -9.52 24.88 1.31
N MET A 124 -8.20 24.98 1.44
CA MET A 124 -7.50 26.26 1.72
C MET A 124 -7.51 27.24 0.54
N PRO A 125 -7.50 28.58 0.78
CA PRO A 125 -7.48 29.60 -0.28
C PRO A 125 -6.28 29.53 -1.25
N GLY A 126 -5.18 28.86 -0.85
CA GLY A 126 -4.04 28.58 -1.73
C GLY A 126 -4.39 27.74 -2.97
N MET A 127 -5.54 27.05 -2.96
CA MET A 127 -6.05 26.26 -4.10
C MET A 127 -6.58 27.09 -5.28
N ASP A 128 -6.74 28.41 -5.12
CA ASP A 128 -7.05 29.29 -6.26
C ASP A 128 -5.85 29.42 -7.24
N ASP A 129 -4.63 28.98 -6.86
CA ASP A 129 -3.51 28.82 -7.78
C ASP A 129 -3.57 27.48 -8.53
N PRO A 130 -3.61 27.49 -9.87
CA PRO A 130 -3.85 26.28 -10.67
C PRO A 130 -2.69 25.27 -10.64
N ASP A 131 -1.46 25.71 -10.39
CA ASP A 131 -0.31 24.80 -10.34
C ASP A 131 -0.28 24.07 -8.98
N VAL A 132 -0.59 24.79 -7.89
CA VAL A 132 -0.78 24.22 -6.55
C VAL A 132 -1.93 23.22 -6.54
N ALA A 133 -3.10 23.60 -7.06
CA ALA A 133 -4.27 22.71 -7.13
C ALA A 133 -4.00 21.45 -7.97
N SER A 134 -3.25 21.56 -9.07
CA SER A 134 -2.87 20.41 -9.89
C SER A 134 -1.92 19.47 -9.14
N ALA A 135 -0.87 20.00 -8.50
CA ALA A 135 0.09 19.19 -7.75
C ALA A 135 -0.54 18.54 -6.50
N TYR A 136 -1.45 19.25 -5.82
CA TYR A 136 -2.21 18.68 -4.71
C TYR A 136 -3.12 17.55 -5.18
N GLN A 137 -3.81 17.68 -6.31
CA GLN A 137 -4.66 16.60 -6.81
C GLN A 137 -3.85 15.35 -7.15
N GLU A 138 -2.63 15.48 -7.67
CA GLU A 138 -1.71 14.35 -7.88
C GLU A 138 -1.31 13.70 -6.56
N PHE A 139 -0.86 14.50 -5.57
CA PHE A 139 -0.55 14.05 -4.21
C PHE A 139 -1.73 13.34 -3.54
N ALA A 140 -2.90 13.98 -3.45
CA ALA A 140 -4.09 13.43 -2.79
C ALA A 140 -4.55 12.11 -3.43
N THR A 141 -4.45 11.98 -4.75
CA THR A 141 -4.78 10.73 -5.47
C THR A 141 -3.78 9.60 -5.17
N ALA A 142 -2.49 9.92 -5.05
CA ALA A 142 -1.46 8.95 -4.65
C ALA A 142 -1.62 8.56 -3.17
N ALA A 143 -1.90 9.54 -2.31
CA ALA A 143 -2.10 9.43 -0.88
C ALA A 143 -3.31 8.53 -0.54
N GLU A 144 -4.49 8.80 -1.12
CA GLU A 144 -5.71 7.97 -0.97
C GLU A 144 -5.40 6.49 -1.24
N LYS A 145 -4.68 6.22 -2.34
CA LYS A 145 -4.30 4.87 -2.74
C LYS A 145 -3.29 4.22 -1.78
N MET A 146 -2.35 4.99 -1.24
CA MET A 146 -1.37 4.52 -0.25
C MET A 146 -2.05 4.16 1.07
N PHE A 147 -2.89 5.06 1.60
CA PHE A 147 -3.58 4.90 2.88
C PHE A 147 -4.66 3.81 2.82
N ALA A 148 -5.51 3.79 1.79
CA ALA A 148 -6.49 2.71 1.60
C ALA A 148 -5.84 1.31 1.53
N PHE A 149 -4.57 1.22 1.09
CA PHE A 149 -3.80 -0.02 1.15
C PHE A 149 -3.23 -0.31 2.56
N GLN A 150 -2.63 0.68 3.21
CA GLN A 150 -2.01 0.54 4.54
C GLN A 150 -3.05 0.31 5.64
N ASP A 151 -3.99 1.22 5.78
CA ASP A 151 -5.02 1.22 6.82
C ASP A 151 -5.94 0.01 6.64
N GLY A 152 -6.32 -0.27 5.39
CA GLY A 152 -7.05 -1.48 5.01
C GLY A 152 -6.30 -2.79 5.31
N TYR A 153 -4.96 -2.78 5.36
CA TYR A 153 -4.17 -3.93 5.81
C TYR A 153 -4.21 -4.05 7.32
N ASN A 154 -3.98 -2.94 8.04
CA ASN A 154 -3.96 -2.92 9.51
C ASN A 154 -5.32 -3.34 10.09
N ALA A 155 -6.42 -2.73 9.64
CA ALA A 155 -7.78 -3.09 10.04
C ALA A 155 -8.13 -4.56 9.77
N SER A 156 -7.49 -5.18 8.76
CA SER A 156 -7.68 -6.60 8.42
C SER A 156 -6.67 -7.54 9.10
N MET A 157 -5.60 -7.01 9.71
CA MET A 157 -4.41 -7.76 10.09
C MET A 157 -4.69 -8.90 11.07
N PRO A 158 -5.49 -8.74 12.14
CA PRO A 158 -5.72 -9.83 13.10
C PRO A 158 -6.38 -11.05 12.45
N GLU A 159 -7.45 -10.81 11.68
CA GLU A 159 -8.19 -11.85 10.97
C GLU A 159 -7.36 -12.44 9.82
N PHE A 160 -6.60 -11.61 9.09
CA PHE A 160 -5.69 -12.06 8.03
C PHE A 160 -4.59 -12.98 8.56
N LEU A 161 -3.88 -12.59 9.63
CA LEU A 161 -2.88 -13.45 10.25
C LEU A 161 -3.50 -14.75 10.78
N ARG A 162 -4.72 -14.69 11.31
CA ARG A 162 -5.44 -15.90 11.74
C ARG A 162 -5.81 -16.80 10.57
N ALA A 163 -6.21 -16.24 9.43
CA ALA A 163 -6.47 -16.98 8.20
C ALA A 163 -5.20 -17.71 7.72
N LEU A 164 -4.03 -17.05 7.72
CA LEU A 164 -2.75 -17.70 7.37
C LEU A 164 -2.48 -18.95 8.24
N ASP A 165 -2.67 -18.84 9.56
CA ASP A 165 -2.41 -19.92 10.53
C ASP A 165 -3.41 -21.10 10.46
N VAL A 166 -4.59 -20.87 9.87
CA VAL A 166 -5.62 -21.90 9.70
C VAL A 166 -5.56 -22.50 8.29
N CYS A 167 -5.56 -21.68 7.26
CA CYS A 167 -5.62 -22.09 5.85
C CYS A 167 -4.40 -22.89 5.39
N VAL A 168 -3.20 -22.65 5.95
CA VAL A 168 -2.00 -23.44 5.62
C VAL A 168 -2.18 -24.95 5.87
N LYS A 169 -3.02 -25.33 6.84
CA LYS A 169 -3.28 -26.74 7.22
C LYS A 169 -3.99 -27.53 6.10
N ILE A 170 -4.71 -26.85 5.22
CA ILE A 170 -5.37 -27.43 4.03
C ILE A 170 -4.33 -27.96 3.03
N PHE A 171 -3.09 -27.45 3.07
CA PHE A 171 -2.01 -27.86 2.17
C PHE A 171 -1.11 -28.95 2.77
N ASP A 172 -1.22 -29.24 4.08
CA ASP A 172 -0.51 -30.30 4.83
C ASP A 172 -1.47 -31.41 5.34
N VAL A 173 -2.52 -31.73 4.57
CA VAL A 173 -3.45 -32.82 4.94
C VAL A 173 -2.71 -34.16 4.96
N LYS A 174 -2.67 -34.79 6.13
CA LYS A 174 -2.12 -36.12 6.35
C LYS A 174 -3.26 -37.13 6.52
N VAL A 175 -3.10 -38.28 5.90
CA VAL A 175 -4.05 -39.41 5.93
C VAL A 175 -3.29 -40.63 6.42
N ASP A 176 -3.82 -41.32 7.42
CA ASP A 176 -3.26 -42.61 7.85
C ASP A 176 -3.57 -43.67 6.79
N LEU A 177 -2.52 -44.16 6.12
CA LEU A 177 -2.62 -45.18 5.09
C LEU A 177 -2.96 -46.56 5.67
N GLY A 178 -2.59 -46.84 6.92
CA GLY A 178 -2.66 -48.19 7.52
C GLY A 178 -4.06 -48.81 7.46
N PRO A 179 -5.10 -48.14 7.98
CA PRO A 179 -6.49 -48.63 7.92
C PRO A 179 -7.08 -48.70 6.51
N LEU A 180 -6.50 -47.98 5.54
CA LEU A 180 -7.12 -47.73 4.23
C LEU A 180 -6.56 -48.62 3.10
N MET A 181 -5.38 -49.24 3.28
CA MET A 181 -4.74 -50.06 2.24
C MET A 181 -5.58 -51.27 1.78
N ALA A 182 -6.55 -51.72 2.59
CA ALA A 182 -7.41 -52.87 2.27
C ALA A 182 -8.67 -52.50 1.46
N LEU A 183 -8.94 -51.20 1.22
CA LEU A 183 -10.23 -50.72 0.70
C LEU A 183 -10.02 -49.85 -0.56
N PRO A 184 -10.39 -50.34 -1.77
CA PRO A 184 -10.32 -49.55 -3.00
C PRO A 184 -11.06 -48.21 -2.88
N GLY A 185 -10.39 -47.11 -3.21
CA GLY A 185 -10.96 -45.75 -3.15
C GLY A 185 -11.13 -45.15 -1.74
N ALA A 186 -10.89 -45.90 -0.67
CA ALA A 186 -11.02 -45.38 0.70
C ALA A 186 -9.98 -44.29 1.01
N TYR A 187 -8.74 -44.44 0.52
CA TYR A 187 -7.70 -43.41 0.64
C TYR A 187 -8.14 -42.06 0.05
N GLN A 188 -8.66 -42.07 -1.18
CA GLN A 188 -9.19 -40.89 -1.86
C GLN A 188 -10.31 -40.25 -1.05
N THR A 189 -11.28 -41.07 -0.62
CA THR A 189 -12.47 -40.62 0.11
C THR A 189 -12.08 -39.96 1.43
N GLU A 190 -11.18 -40.57 2.19
CA GLU A 190 -10.67 -40.04 3.45
C GLU A 190 -9.83 -38.77 3.24
N TRP A 191 -8.98 -38.72 2.20
CA TRP A 191 -8.19 -37.53 1.91
C TRP A 191 -9.07 -36.32 1.61
N LEU A 192 -10.08 -36.49 0.76
CA LEU A 192 -11.07 -35.46 0.43
C LEU A 192 -11.90 -35.06 1.66
N ALA A 193 -12.25 -36.01 2.53
CA ALA A 193 -12.97 -35.74 3.77
C ALA A 193 -12.14 -34.91 4.76
N GLN A 194 -10.87 -35.26 4.98
CA GLN A 194 -9.97 -34.49 5.85
C GLN A 194 -9.64 -33.11 5.27
N HIS A 195 -9.45 -33.00 3.95
CA HIS A 195 -9.28 -31.71 3.28
C HIS A 195 -10.50 -30.80 3.52
N ARG A 196 -11.72 -31.27 3.21
CA ARG A 196 -12.96 -30.52 3.45
C ARG A 196 -13.20 -30.17 4.92
N LYS A 197 -12.76 -31.02 5.85
CA LYS A 197 -12.83 -30.74 7.30
C LYS A 197 -11.94 -29.55 7.71
N LEU A 198 -10.77 -29.42 7.09
CA LEU A 198 -9.84 -28.30 7.32
C LEU A 198 -10.19 -27.05 6.49
N THR A 199 -10.91 -27.21 5.37
CA THR A 199 -11.46 -26.12 4.57
C THR A 199 -12.42 -25.23 5.38
N LYS A 200 -13.41 -25.81 6.07
CA LYS A 200 -14.43 -25.04 6.80
C LYS A 200 -13.89 -23.95 7.76
N PRO A 201 -12.94 -24.24 8.68
CA PRO A 201 -12.41 -23.21 9.57
C PRO A 201 -11.50 -22.19 8.87
N CYS A 202 -11.03 -22.46 7.65
CA CYS A 202 -10.33 -21.46 6.82
C CYS A 202 -11.33 -20.55 6.11
N GLU A 203 -12.37 -21.09 5.46
CA GLU A 203 -13.42 -20.30 4.80
C GLU A 203 -14.06 -19.31 5.77
N ALA A 204 -14.40 -19.75 6.98
CA ALA A 204 -14.90 -18.88 8.06
C ALA A 204 -13.92 -17.80 8.54
N ARG A 205 -12.66 -17.80 8.07
CA ARG A 205 -11.63 -16.76 8.29
C ARG A 205 -11.30 -15.97 7.02
N LEU A 206 -11.76 -16.42 5.86
CA LEU A 206 -11.67 -15.70 4.59
C LEU A 206 -12.90 -14.82 4.37
N ASP A 207 -14.09 -15.25 4.83
CA ASP A 207 -15.35 -14.51 4.66
C ASP A 207 -15.26 -13.04 5.14
N PRO A 208 -14.71 -12.69 6.33
CA PRO A 208 -14.62 -11.30 6.77
C PRO A 208 -13.56 -10.48 6.02
N LEU A 209 -12.65 -11.15 5.30
CA LEU A 209 -11.54 -10.54 4.56
C LEU A 209 -11.89 -10.27 3.09
N ALA A 210 -13.04 -10.76 2.60
CA ALA A 210 -13.46 -10.61 1.21
C ALA A 210 -13.60 -9.13 0.79
N ASP A 211 -14.11 -8.30 1.70
CA ASP A 211 -14.34 -6.86 1.51
C ASP A 211 -13.23 -6.00 2.14
N SER A 212 -12.10 -6.58 2.53
CA SER A 212 -10.93 -5.87 3.09
C SER A 212 -10.53 -4.68 2.20
N GLY A 213 -10.25 -3.51 2.79
CA GLY A 213 -9.76 -2.34 2.04
C GLY A 213 -8.48 -2.64 1.22
N ASN A 214 -7.63 -3.52 1.74
CA ASN A 214 -6.39 -3.92 1.09
C ASN A 214 -6.61 -4.96 -0.03
N TYR A 215 -6.27 -4.59 -1.28
CA TYR A 215 -6.45 -5.46 -2.45
C TYR A 215 -5.55 -6.72 -2.46
N ARG A 216 -4.40 -6.74 -1.76
CA ARG A 216 -3.58 -7.96 -1.62
C ARG A 216 -4.27 -9.00 -0.74
N ILE A 217 -5.01 -8.56 0.28
CA ILE A 217 -5.83 -9.42 1.14
C ILE A 217 -7.05 -9.93 0.36
N ARG A 218 -7.77 -9.10 -0.40
CA ARG A 218 -8.85 -9.58 -1.29
C ARG A 218 -8.34 -10.62 -2.31
N GLU A 219 -7.22 -10.33 -2.98
CA GLU A 219 -6.55 -11.24 -3.92
C GLU A 219 -6.02 -12.52 -3.20
N TYR A 220 -5.78 -12.50 -1.87
CA TYR A 220 -5.49 -13.72 -1.08
C TYR A 220 -6.74 -14.58 -0.92
N VAL A 221 -7.85 -13.99 -0.48
CA VAL A 221 -9.15 -14.65 -0.28
C VAL A 221 -9.58 -15.37 -1.56
N GLU A 222 -9.72 -14.63 -2.67
CA GLU A 222 -10.10 -15.17 -3.99
C GLU A 222 -9.20 -16.34 -4.42
N SER A 223 -7.88 -16.14 -4.32
CA SER A 223 -6.91 -17.17 -4.71
C SER A 223 -7.02 -18.42 -3.83
N THR A 224 -7.31 -18.27 -2.54
CA THR A 224 -7.38 -19.39 -1.60
C THR A 224 -8.65 -20.20 -1.82
N HIS A 225 -9.81 -19.58 -2.05
CA HIS A 225 -11.03 -20.29 -2.45
C HIS A 225 -10.83 -21.05 -3.77
N ARG A 226 -10.19 -20.43 -4.77
CA ARG A 226 -9.88 -21.11 -6.04
C ARG A 226 -9.00 -22.35 -5.83
N LEU A 227 -7.92 -22.21 -5.05
CA LEU A 227 -7.00 -23.32 -4.76
C LEU A 227 -7.67 -24.44 -3.94
N ILE A 228 -8.58 -24.10 -3.01
CA ILE A 228 -9.41 -25.08 -2.30
C ILE A 228 -10.30 -25.86 -3.27
N ALA A 229 -10.94 -25.19 -4.23
CA ALA A 229 -11.77 -25.82 -5.24
C ALA A 229 -10.96 -26.72 -6.20
N GLU A 230 -9.83 -26.22 -6.71
CA GLU A 230 -8.88 -27.00 -7.53
C GLU A 230 -8.43 -28.29 -6.83
N ARG A 231 -8.09 -28.20 -5.54
CA ARG A 231 -7.68 -29.37 -4.73
C ARG A 231 -8.81 -30.35 -4.48
N ASN A 232 -10.01 -29.87 -4.14
CA ASN A 232 -11.18 -30.71 -3.96
C ASN A 232 -11.53 -31.47 -5.26
N ASN A 233 -11.43 -30.80 -6.41
CA ASN A 233 -11.65 -31.41 -7.73
C ASN A 233 -10.56 -32.44 -8.04
N ALA A 234 -9.29 -32.07 -7.88
CA ALA A 234 -8.16 -32.97 -8.13
C ALA A 234 -8.21 -34.23 -7.24
N MET A 235 -8.55 -34.10 -5.95
CA MET A 235 -8.78 -35.25 -5.06
C MET A 235 -9.97 -36.10 -5.51
N SER A 236 -11.05 -35.48 -6.02
CA SER A 236 -12.20 -36.21 -6.58
C SER A 236 -11.87 -36.94 -7.89
N ASP A 237 -10.86 -36.48 -8.64
CA ASP A 237 -10.33 -37.10 -9.86
C ASP A 237 -9.34 -38.26 -9.59
N ILE A 238 -8.90 -38.52 -8.34
CA ILE A 238 -8.03 -39.67 -7.97
C ILE A 238 -8.83 -40.99 -7.98
N GLY A 239 -9.42 -41.33 -9.12
CA GLY A 239 -10.25 -42.51 -9.31
C GLY A 239 -10.26 -43.00 -10.74
N TYR A 240 -10.13 -44.32 -10.89
CA TYR A 240 -10.38 -45.19 -12.05
C TYR A 240 -9.23 -45.54 -13.01
N THR A 241 -8.20 -44.72 -13.25
CA THR A 241 -7.08 -45.08 -14.16
C THR A 241 -5.74 -44.44 -13.77
N ASP A 242 -4.62 -44.99 -14.24
CA ASP A 242 -3.28 -44.38 -14.04
C ASP A 242 -3.20 -42.95 -14.62
N ALA A 243 -3.89 -42.71 -15.75
CA ALA A 243 -3.92 -41.40 -16.40
C ALA A 243 -4.73 -40.35 -15.61
N SER A 244 -5.82 -40.74 -14.93
CA SER A 244 -6.55 -39.83 -14.04
C SER A 244 -5.75 -39.54 -12.77
N MET A 245 -5.00 -40.52 -12.25
CA MET A 245 -4.08 -40.31 -11.12
C MET A 245 -2.94 -39.34 -11.44
N ASP A 246 -2.24 -39.48 -12.56
CA ASP A 246 -1.17 -38.54 -12.96
C ASP A 246 -1.70 -37.11 -13.17
N LYS A 247 -2.86 -36.96 -13.82
CA LYS A 247 -3.55 -35.67 -13.97
C LYS A 247 -3.89 -35.04 -12.62
N ALA A 248 -4.47 -35.82 -11.69
CA ALA A 248 -4.83 -35.35 -10.36
C ALA A 248 -3.62 -34.93 -9.53
N LEU A 249 -2.54 -35.72 -9.54
CA LEU A 249 -1.28 -35.38 -8.85
C LEU A 249 -0.62 -34.12 -9.41
N LYS A 250 -0.65 -33.91 -10.74
CA LYS A 250 -0.21 -32.67 -11.38
C LYS A 250 -1.03 -31.46 -10.94
N ALA A 251 -2.35 -31.58 -10.86
CA ALA A 251 -3.23 -30.52 -10.39
C ALA A 251 -2.99 -30.18 -8.90
N LEU A 252 -2.82 -31.19 -8.04
CA LEU A 252 -2.48 -30.99 -6.63
C LEU A 252 -1.12 -30.33 -6.43
N LYS A 253 -0.12 -30.75 -7.23
CA LYS A 253 1.20 -30.10 -7.25
C LYS A 253 1.08 -28.64 -7.65
N HIS A 254 0.38 -28.34 -8.75
CA HIS A 254 0.16 -26.97 -9.23
C HIS A 254 -0.52 -26.09 -8.17
N ALA A 255 -1.56 -26.59 -7.50
CA ALA A 255 -2.24 -25.86 -6.44
C ALA A 255 -1.32 -25.59 -5.23
N ASN A 256 -0.44 -26.53 -4.86
CA ASN A 256 0.58 -26.31 -3.82
C ASN A 256 1.62 -25.26 -4.24
N GLU A 257 2.15 -25.35 -5.46
CA GLU A 257 3.13 -24.37 -5.98
C GLU A 257 2.53 -22.96 -6.10
N SER A 258 1.30 -22.86 -6.59
CA SER A 258 0.55 -21.60 -6.65
C SER A 258 0.26 -21.02 -5.26
N TYR A 259 -0.07 -21.85 -4.27
CA TYR A 259 -0.24 -21.39 -2.88
C TYR A 259 1.04 -20.79 -2.30
N VAL A 260 2.19 -21.46 -2.48
CA VAL A 260 3.49 -20.98 -1.98
C VAL A 260 3.92 -19.68 -2.68
N ALA A 261 3.74 -19.60 -4.00
CA ALA A 261 4.02 -18.39 -4.77
C ALA A 261 3.10 -17.22 -4.36
N ARG A 262 1.82 -17.51 -4.11
CA ARG A 262 0.83 -16.53 -3.64
C ARG A 262 1.16 -16.01 -2.25
N GLN A 263 1.45 -16.90 -1.29
CA GLN A 263 1.92 -16.55 0.06
C GLN A 263 3.08 -15.55 0.00
N LYS A 264 4.14 -15.87 -0.77
CA LYS A 264 5.30 -14.98 -0.93
C LYS A 264 4.91 -13.59 -1.45
N LYS A 265 3.98 -13.50 -2.41
CA LYS A 265 3.51 -12.23 -2.99
C LYS A 265 2.72 -11.38 -1.98
N ILE A 266 1.98 -11.99 -1.06
CA ILE A 266 1.20 -11.25 -0.05
C ILE A 266 2.09 -10.81 1.11
N THR A 267 3.06 -11.62 1.52
CA THR A 267 4.05 -11.22 2.53
C THR A 267 5.02 -10.13 2.08
N ALA A 268 5.02 -9.79 0.79
CA ALA A 268 5.79 -8.68 0.22
C ALA A 268 5.02 -7.34 0.35
N PHE A 269 4.61 -6.99 1.57
CA PHE A 269 3.80 -5.81 1.85
C PHE A 269 4.55 -4.51 1.55
N SER A 270 5.75 -4.33 2.13
CA SER A 270 6.56 -3.11 1.94
C SER A 270 7.01 -2.92 0.49
N ASP A 271 7.29 -4.00 -0.24
CA ASP A 271 7.57 -3.95 -1.68
C ASP A 271 6.38 -3.34 -2.45
N GLU A 272 5.14 -3.55 -2.01
CA GLU A 272 3.96 -2.99 -2.65
C GLU A 272 3.69 -1.56 -2.18
N LEU A 273 3.81 -1.28 -0.88
CA LEU A 273 3.69 0.07 -0.33
C LEU A 273 4.65 1.05 -1.02
N GLY A 274 5.91 0.64 -1.24
CA GLY A 274 6.89 1.44 -1.99
C GLY A 274 6.60 1.64 -3.48
N LYS A 275 5.67 0.87 -4.10
CA LYS A 275 5.22 1.09 -5.49
C LYS A 275 3.98 1.98 -5.60
N ILE A 276 3.32 2.24 -4.49
CA ILE A 276 2.09 3.04 -4.41
C ILE A 276 2.27 4.24 -3.48
N SER A 277 3.52 4.52 -3.09
CA SER A 277 3.86 5.57 -2.16
C SER A 277 3.63 6.94 -2.79
N ALA A 278 3.10 7.87 -2.00
CA ALA A 278 2.83 9.25 -2.40
C ALA A 278 4.00 10.22 -2.13
N VAL A 279 5.19 9.69 -1.81
CA VAL A 279 6.36 10.51 -1.42
C VAL A 279 6.85 11.38 -2.57
N ASP A 280 6.88 10.86 -3.80
CA ASP A 280 7.34 11.63 -4.96
C ASP A 280 6.36 12.78 -5.27
N GLU A 281 5.05 12.53 -5.18
CA GLU A 281 4.00 13.53 -5.38
C GLU A 281 3.93 14.58 -4.25
N TYR A 282 4.14 14.17 -2.99
CA TYR A 282 4.27 15.11 -1.86
C TYR A 282 5.46 16.06 -2.06
N GLN A 283 6.62 15.54 -2.47
CA GLN A 283 7.80 16.36 -2.74
C GLN A 283 7.62 17.26 -3.97
N ALA A 284 6.85 16.82 -4.98
CA ALA A 284 6.48 17.65 -6.12
C ALA A 284 5.58 18.82 -5.71
N LEU A 285 4.58 18.59 -4.84
CA LEU A 285 3.74 19.65 -4.28
C LEU A 285 4.56 20.65 -3.44
N HIS A 286 5.47 20.16 -2.59
CA HIS A 286 6.37 21.02 -1.80
C HIS A 286 7.24 21.91 -2.70
N ALA A 287 7.81 21.35 -3.78
CA ALA A 287 8.58 22.11 -4.76
C ALA A 287 7.76 23.18 -5.52
N VAL A 288 6.46 22.97 -5.73
CA VAL A 288 5.57 24.01 -6.29
C VAL A 288 5.42 25.17 -5.32
N PHE A 289 5.25 24.91 -4.01
CA PHE A 289 5.25 25.98 -3.01
C PHE A 289 6.59 26.73 -2.95
N GLU A 290 7.73 26.02 -2.95
CA GLU A 290 9.04 26.66 -2.91
C GLU A 290 9.28 27.60 -4.13
N ASP A 291 8.84 27.21 -5.34
CA ASP A 291 8.92 28.06 -6.54
C ASP A 291 8.01 29.29 -6.41
N LYS A 292 6.73 29.09 -6.08
CA LYS A 292 5.72 30.16 -5.93
C LYS A 292 6.07 31.18 -4.86
N LEU A 293 6.66 30.73 -3.76
CA LEU A 293 7.09 31.58 -2.65
C LEU A 293 8.45 32.25 -2.90
N GLY A 294 9.21 31.79 -3.89
CA GLY A 294 10.56 32.28 -4.22
C GLY A 294 11.62 31.81 -3.23
N LEU A 295 11.45 30.61 -2.67
CA LEU A 295 12.37 29.96 -1.71
C LEU A 295 13.48 29.18 -2.42
N VAL A 296 13.27 28.75 -3.66
CA VAL A 296 14.32 28.17 -4.50
C VAL A 296 15.32 29.26 -4.89
N GLU A 297 16.47 29.31 -4.21
CA GLU A 297 17.56 30.24 -4.56
C GLU A 297 18.07 29.98 -6.00
N GLY A 298 17.70 30.88 -6.91
CA GLY A 298 18.26 30.92 -8.26
C GLY A 298 19.78 31.14 -8.22
N ASP A 299 20.49 30.36 -9.04
CA ASP A 299 21.94 30.29 -9.17
C ASP A 299 22.71 31.56 -8.78
N ALA A 300 23.67 31.41 -7.87
CA ALA A 300 24.68 32.42 -7.58
C ALA A 300 25.30 32.94 -8.90
N ALA A 301 25.06 34.22 -9.20
CA ALA A 301 25.50 34.83 -10.44
C ALA A 301 27.00 34.56 -10.67
N PRO A 302 27.42 34.19 -11.90
CA PRO A 302 28.82 33.89 -12.18
C PRO A 302 29.66 35.13 -11.86
N SER A 303 30.53 35.01 -10.86
CA SER A 303 31.37 36.11 -10.42
C SER A 303 32.24 36.60 -11.57
N GLU A 304 32.02 37.86 -12.00
CA GLU A 304 32.84 38.48 -13.03
C GLU A 304 34.30 38.45 -12.60
N SER A 305 35.09 37.62 -13.27
CA SER A 305 36.53 37.53 -13.01
C SER A 305 37.18 38.84 -13.46
N PRO A 306 37.86 39.58 -12.57
CA PRO A 306 38.44 40.86 -12.93
C PRO A 306 39.56 40.65 -13.96
N SER A 307 39.40 41.24 -15.13
CA SER A 307 40.38 41.20 -16.23
C SER A 307 41.63 42.04 -15.89
N GLY A 308 42.52 41.47 -15.09
CA GLY A 308 43.81 42.06 -14.73
C GLY A 308 44.89 41.81 -15.78
N SER A 309 45.04 42.75 -16.72
CA SER A 309 46.15 42.75 -17.69
C SER A 309 47.52 42.89 -17.00
N PRO A 310 48.51 42.02 -17.30
CA PRO A 310 49.90 42.28 -16.94
C PRO A 310 50.50 43.30 -17.91
N SER A 311 50.73 44.53 -17.44
CA SER A 311 51.59 45.48 -18.15
C SER A 311 53.05 45.06 -18.04
N SER A 312 53.81 45.24 -19.12
CA SER A 312 55.24 45.01 -19.19
C SER A 312 56.07 45.98 -18.34
N SER A 313 57.06 45.47 -17.61
CA SER A 313 58.43 46.03 -17.44
C SER A 313 59.34 44.99 -16.80
#